data_AF-A0A7Y0SNX4-F1
#
_entry.id   AF-A0A7Y0SNX4-F1
#
_cell.length_a   1.000
_cell.length_b   1.000
_cell.length_c   1.000
_cell.angle_alpha   90.00
_cell.angle_beta   90.00
_cell.angle_gamma   90.00
#
_symmetry.space_group_name_H-M   'P 1'
#
loop_
_entity.id
_entity.type
_entity.pdbx_description
1 polymer ?
#
loop_
_entity_poly.entity_id
_entity_poly.type
_entity_poly.pdbx_seq_one_letter_code
_entity_poly.pdbx_strand_id
1 'polypeptide(L)'
;LDVDNASARFSVVDSQYRRSRPLVDKGLLAKSQFDEIAAQRQIALAELQLAKLRLSFTALKAPVDGIISRVNIDQFENVQVGQHIVNIHSLERVEVLIQLPDRLYVNQPPTEERLTA
;
A
#
# COMPACT_ATOMS: atom_id res chain seq x y z
N LEU A 1 -6.25 -5.45 18.56
CA LEU A 1 -7.30 -4.64 19.24
C LEU A 1 -8.16 -3.86 18.23
N ASP A 2 -7.60 -2.89 17.50
CA ASP A 2 -8.40 -2.08 16.56
C ASP A 2 -9.00 -2.90 15.40
N VAL A 3 -8.19 -3.76 14.77
CA VAL A 3 -8.65 -4.65 13.69
C VAL A 3 -9.73 -5.61 14.20
N ASP A 4 -9.55 -6.16 15.40
CA ASP A 4 -10.50 -7.09 16.00
C ASP A 4 -11.85 -6.41 16.26
N ASN A 5 -11.84 -5.20 16.84
CA ASN A 5 -13.03 -4.40 17.09
C ASN A 5 -13.75 -4.04 15.78
N ALA A 6 -13.01 -3.54 14.78
CA ALA A 6 -13.56 -3.24 13.46
C ALA A 6 -14.14 -4.48 12.78
N SER A 7 -13.50 -5.65 12.94
CA SER A 7 -13.98 -6.91 12.37
C SER A 7 -15.28 -7.37 13.03
N ALA A 8 -15.41 -7.21 14.34
CA ALA A 8 -16.61 -7.54 15.08
C ALA A 8 -17.78 -6.64 14.66
N ARG A 9 -17.55 -5.32 14.56
CA ARG A 9 -18.55 -4.36 14.07
C ARG A 9 -19.02 -4.69 12.65
N PHE A 10 -18.08 -4.93 11.74
CA PHE A 10 -18.42 -5.33 10.37
C PHE A 10 -19.23 -6.63 10.34
N SER A 11 -18.87 -7.63 11.13
CA SER A 11 -19.58 -8.92 11.17
C SER A 11 -21.05 -8.78 11.60
N VAL A 12 -21.34 -7.89 12.56
CA VAL A 12 -22.71 -7.61 13.01
C VAL A 12 -23.53 -6.96 11.89
N VAL A 13 -23.00 -5.91 11.26
CA VAL A 13 -23.73 -5.18 10.20
C VAL A 13 -23.86 -6.02 8.93
N ASP A 14 -22.84 -6.80 8.58
CA ASP A 14 -22.88 -7.74 7.44
C ASP A 14 -23.94 -8.83 7.67
N SER A 15 -24.07 -9.34 8.90
CA SER A 15 -25.14 -10.27 9.26
C SER A 15 -26.52 -9.64 9.17
N GLN A 16 -26.69 -8.38 9.56
CA GLN A 16 -27.94 -7.65 9.38
C GLN A 16 -28.28 -7.47 7.89
N TYR A 17 -27.32 -7.06 7.07
CA TYR A 17 -27.46 -6.92 5.62
C TYR A 17 -27.87 -8.24 4.94
N ARG A 18 -27.22 -9.35 5.29
CA ARG A 18 -27.55 -10.68 4.73
C ARG A 18 -28.97 -11.12 5.08
N ARG A 19 -29.47 -10.76 6.28
CA ARG A 19 -30.85 -11.07 6.69
C ARG A 19 -31.88 -10.12 6.06
N SER A 20 -31.54 -8.86 5.85
CA SER A 20 -32.45 -7.85 5.28
C SER A 20 -32.63 -8.00 3.77
N ARG A 21 -31.62 -8.52 3.05
CA ARG A 21 -31.68 -8.76 1.60
C ARG A 21 -32.89 -9.61 1.14
N PRO A 22 -33.11 -10.82 1.67
CA PRO A 22 -34.29 -11.60 1.29
C PRO A 22 -35.61 -10.97 1.76
N LEU A 23 -35.60 -10.08 2.76
CA LEU A 23 -36.81 -9.39 3.24
C LEU A 23 -37.21 -8.25 2.29
N VAL A 24 -36.25 -7.49 1.75
CA VAL A 24 -36.53 -6.45 0.75
C VAL A 24 -36.98 -7.09 -0.57
N ASP A 25 -36.38 -8.21 -0.97
CA ASP A 25 -36.75 -8.94 -2.19
C ASP A 25 -38.20 -9.47 -2.11
N LYS A 26 -38.66 -9.83 -0.90
CA LYS A 26 -40.04 -10.27 -0.63
C LYS A 26 -41.01 -9.12 -0.38
N GLY A 27 -40.57 -7.86 -0.45
CA GLY A 27 -41.38 -6.68 -0.15
C GLY A 27 -41.76 -6.52 1.33
N LEU A 28 -41.10 -7.26 2.23
CA LEU A 28 -41.32 -7.25 3.68
C LEU A 28 -40.49 -6.17 4.40
N LEU A 29 -39.60 -5.48 3.68
CA LEU A 29 -38.75 -4.41 4.17
C LEU A 29 -38.77 -3.24 3.19
N ALA A 30 -38.81 -2.02 3.71
CA ALA A 30 -38.73 -0.82 2.87
C ALA A 30 -37.34 -0.72 2.20
N LYS A 31 -37.31 -0.36 0.92
CA LYS A 31 -36.05 -0.15 0.18
C LYS A 31 -35.13 0.85 0.89
N SER A 32 -35.68 1.95 1.41
CA SER A 32 -34.92 2.95 2.17
C SER A 32 -34.21 2.39 3.40
N GLN A 33 -34.87 1.50 4.15
CA GLN A 33 -34.25 0.83 5.30
C GLN A 33 -33.15 -0.14 4.87
N PHE A 34 -33.35 -0.86 3.77
CA PHE A 34 -32.32 -1.72 3.21
C PHE A 34 -31.09 -0.92 2.75
N ASP A 35 -31.32 0.21 2.08
CA ASP A 35 -30.27 1.11 1.60
C ASP A 35 -29.47 1.69 2.77
N GLU A 36 -30.13 2.03 3.89
CA GLU A 36 -29.47 2.46 5.13
C GLU A 36 -28.56 1.35 5.71
N ILE A 37 -29.05 0.11 5.79
CA ILE A 37 -28.25 -1.04 6.25
C ILE A 37 -27.07 -1.28 5.30
N ALA A 38 -27.28 -1.13 3.98
CA ALA A 38 -26.23 -1.27 2.98
C ALA A 38 -25.15 -0.19 3.13
N ALA A 39 -25.55 1.07 3.37
CA ALA A 39 -24.64 2.18 3.63
C ALA A 39 -23.83 1.95 4.91
N GLN A 40 -24.49 1.53 6.01
CA GLN A 40 -23.81 1.20 7.27
C GLN A 40 -22.79 0.07 7.09
N ARG A 41 -23.14 -0.96 6.31
CA ARG A 41 -22.21 -2.05 5.97
C ARG A 41 -20.98 -1.52 5.25
N GLN A 42 -21.16 -0.61 4.30
CA GLN A 42 -20.06 -0.02 3.53
C GLN A 42 -19.13 0.80 4.43
N ILE A 43 -19.69 1.58 5.36
CA ILE A 43 -18.92 2.33 6.35
C ILE A 43 -18.10 1.37 7.22
N ALA A 44 -18.73 0.34 7.80
CA ALA A 44 -18.04 -0.63 8.64
C ALA A 44 -16.95 -1.41 7.89
N LEU A 45 -17.16 -1.70 6.59
CA LEU A 45 -16.15 -2.32 5.73
C LEU A 45 -14.94 -1.40 5.53
N ALA A 46 -15.18 -0.11 5.26
CA ALA A 46 -14.12 0.87 5.08
C ALA A 46 -13.29 1.05 6.37
N GLU A 47 -13.94 1.09 7.53
CA GLU A 47 -13.27 1.12 8.83
C GLU A 47 -12.39 -0.11 9.06
N LEU A 48 -12.89 -1.31 8.74
CA LEU A 48 -12.11 -2.55 8.82
C LEU A 48 -10.90 -2.54 7.88
N GLN A 49 -11.07 -2.08 6.64
CA GLN A 49 -9.97 -1.97 5.68
C GLN A 49 -8.91 -0.98 6.15
N LEU A 50 -9.33 0.17 6.69
CA LEU A 50 -8.41 1.16 7.24
C LEU A 50 -7.63 0.61 8.44
N ALA A 51 -8.30 -0.09 9.36
CA ALA A 51 -7.63 -0.73 10.50
C ALA A 51 -6.60 -1.78 10.04
N LYS A 52 -6.95 -2.60 9.04
CA LYS A 52 -6.02 -3.59 8.45
C LYS A 52 -4.83 -2.91 7.76
N LEU A 53 -5.06 -1.80 7.05
CA LEU A 53 -4.00 -1.03 6.41
C LEU A 53 -3.02 -0.47 7.43
N ARG A 54 -3.53 0.12 8.52
CA ARG A 54 -2.69 0.59 9.64
C ARG A 54 -1.87 -0.53 10.27
N LEU A 55 -2.48 -1.72 10.45
CA LEU A 55 -1.74 -2.89 10.91
C LEU A 55 -0.66 -3.31 9.90
N SER A 56 -0.91 -3.22 8.59
CA SER A 56 0.11 -3.55 7.59
C SER A 56 1.32 -2.62 7.65
N PHE A 57 1.14 -1.36 8.08
CA PHE A 57 2.24 -0.40 8.24
C PHE A 57 3.17 -0.71 9.43
N THR A 58 2.78 -1.62 10.33
CA THR A 58 3.70 -2.07 11.40
C THR A 58 4.76 -3.04 10.87
N ALA A 59 4.53 -3.63 9.70
CA ALA A 59 5.49 -4.49 9.01
C ALA A 59 6.04 -3.75 7.78
N LEU A 60 7.23 -3.16 7.93
CA LEU A 60 7.94 -2.56 6.81
C LEU A 60 8.41 -3.65 5.83
N LYS A 61 7.98 -3.53 4.57
CA LYS A 61 8.42 -4.37 3.45
C LYS A 61 9.23 -3.53 2.49
N ALA A 62 10.25 -4.16 1.88
CA ALA A 62 11.01 -3.52 0.82
C ALA A 62 10.09 -3.25 -0.39
N PRO A 63 10.11 -2.03 -0.96
CA PRO A 63 9.31 -1.71 -2.15
C PRO A 63 9.89 -2.28 -3.44
N VAL A 64 11.19 -2.60 -3.45
CA VAL A 64 11.94 -3.12 -4.60
C VAL A 64 12.99 -4.12 -4.13
N ASP A 65 13.42 -4.99 -5.05
CA ASP A 65 14.59 -5.84 -4.84
C ASP A 65 15.88 -5.00 -4.85
N GLY A 66 16.77 -5.27 -3.91
CA GLY A 66 18.00 -4.50 -3.73
C GLY A 66 18.82 -4.93 -2.53
N ILE A 67 19.90 -4.19 -2.28
CA ILE A 67 20.78 -4.40 -1.13
C ILE A 67 20.55 -3.30 -0.10
N ILE A 68 20.34 -3.70 1.16
CA ILE A 68 20.28 -2.78 2.30
C ILE A 68 21.70 -2.36 2.65
N SER A 69 22.02 -1.07 2.54
CA SER A 69 23.35 -0.54 2.88
C SER A 69 23.52 -0.26 4.36
N ARG A 70 22.48 0.27 5.01
CA ARG A 70 22.47 0.59 6.44
C ARG A 70 21.05 0.58 7.01
N VAL A 71 20.93 0.14 8.26
CA VAL A 71 19.76 0.29 9.11
C VAL A 71 20.11 1.32 10.19
N ASN A 72 19.34 2.41 10.27
CA ASN A 72 19.64 3.55 11.14
C ASN A 72 18.84 3.53 12.46
N ILE A 73 18.20 2.41 12.79
CA ILE A 73 17.38 2.25 14.01
C ILE A 73 17.86 1.04 14.79
N ASP A 74 17.69 1.09 16.10
CA ASP A 74 17.91 -0.06 16.97
C ASP A 74 16.59 -0.76 17.32
N GLN A 75 16.70 -2.02 17.75
CA GLN A 75 15.54 -2.76 18.24
C GLN A 75 14.96 -2.06 19.49
N PHE A 76 13.63 -2.06 19.60
CA PHE A 76 12.87 -1.43 20.69
C PHE A 76 12.90 0.11 20.70
N GLU A 77 13.43 0.74 19.66
CA GLU A 77 13.30 2.18 19.47
C GLU A 77 11.90 2.56 18.99
N ASN A 78 11.38 3.70 19.46
CA ASN A 78 10.09 4.22 19.02
C ASN A 78 10.28 5.03 17.73
N VAL A 79 9.59 4.65 16.65
CA VAL A 79 9.72 5.29 15.33
C VAL A 79 8.49 6.13 15.00
N GLN A 80 8.71 7.29 14.38
CA GLN A 80 7.65 8.17 13.90
C GLN A 80 7.32 7.93 12.43
N VAL A 81 6.10 8.31 12.01
CA VAL A 81 5.70 8.26 10.60
C VAL A 81 6.61 9.18 9.78
N GLY A 82 7.18 8.64 8.70
CA GLY A 82 8.09 9.38 7.81
C GLY A 82 9.55 9.40 8.27
N GLN A 83 9.88 8.80 9.41
CA GLN A 83 11.26 8.64 9.85
C GLN A 83 12.02 7.71 8.89
N HIS A 84 13.24 8.10 8.54
CA HIS A 84 14.11 7.29 7.68
C HIS A 84 14.71 6.13 8.46
N ILE A 85 14.43 4.89 8.04
CA ILE A 85 14.82 3.66 8.76
C ILE A 85 15.94 2.92 8.03
N VAL A 86 15.80 2.69 6.73
CA VAL A 86 16.73 1.90 5.91
C VAL A 86 17.05 2.59 4.60
N ASN A 87 18.25 2.32 4.07
CA ASN A 87 18.62 2.68 2.71
C ASN A 87 18.76 1.41 1.85
N ILE A 88 18.05 1.36 0.73
CA ILE A 88 18.00 0.23 -0.21
C ILE A 88 18.47 0.71 -1.58
N HIS A 89 19.47 0.04 -2.13
CA HIS A 89 19.95 0.28 -3.48
C HIS A 89 19.51 -0.85 -4.41
N SER A 90 18.82 -0.50 -5.51
CA SER A 90 18.52 -1.45 -6.59
C SER A 90 19.76 -1.68 -7.45
N LEU A 91 19.96 -2.92 -7.91
CA LEU A 91 21.07 -3.32 -8.77
C LEU A 91 20.69 -3.38 -10.26
N GLU A 92 19.43 -3.12 -10.62
CA GLU A 92 18.93 -3.38 -11.98
C GLU A 92 19.56 -2.47 -13.04
N ARG A 93 19.87 -1.22 -12.69
CA ARG A 93 20.52 -0.26 -13.59
C ARG A 93 21.51 0.59 -12.80
N VAL A 94 22.78 0.50 -13.15
CA VAL A 94 23.84 1.36 -12.62
C VAL A 94 24.06 2.48 -13.62
N GLU A 95 23.69 3.70 -13.23
CA GLU A 95 23.95 4.91 -14.02
C GLU A 95 25.29 5.52 -13.62
N VAL A 96 26.17 5.74 -14.60
CA VAL A 96 27.49 6.37 -14.38
C VAL A 96 27.47 7.72 -15.07
N LEU A 97 27.50 8.79 -14.27
CA LEU A 97 27.61 10.16 -14.77
C LEU A 97 29.09 10.54 -14.88
N ILE A 98 29.55 10.79 -16.11
CA ILE A 98 30.91 11.24 -16.39
C ILE A 98 30.86 12.70 -16.82
N GLN A 99 31.58 13.57 -16.11
CA GLN A 99 31.75 14.96 -16.53
C GLN A 99 32.93 15.05 -17.49
N LEU A 100 32.65 15.31 -18.77
CA LEU A 100 33.67 15.46 -19.78
C LEU A 100 33.89 16.95 -20.10
N PRO A 101 35.12 17.48 -19.97
CA PRO A 101 35.45 18.80 -20.49
C PRO A 101 35.23 18.86 -22.01
N ASP A 102 34.61 19.93 -22.52
CA ASP A 102 34.26 20.10 -23.94
C ASP A 102 35.41 19.82 -24.91
N ARG A 103 36.66 20.10 -24.50
CA ARG A 103 37.86 19.86 -25.32
C ARG A 103 38.09 18.38 -25.65
N LEU A 104 37.54 17.46 -24.86
CA LEU A 104 37.66 16.02 -25.06
C LEU A 104 36.45 15.42 -25.80
N TYR A 105 35.32 16.14 -25.90
CA TYR A 105 34.10 15.67 -26.57
C TYR A 105 34.22 15.62 -28.11
N VAL A 106 35.16 16.37 -28.69
CA VAL A 106 35.29 16.55 -30.15
C VAL A 106 35.87 15.32 -30.88
N ASN A 107 36.46 14.35 -30.18
CA ASN A 107 37.22 13.25 -30.81
C ASN A 107 36.55 11.86 -30.70
N GLN A 108 35.25 11.78 -30.44
CA GLN A 108 34.57 10.49 -30.31
C GLN A 108 33.94 10.08 -31.66
N PRO A 109 34.29 8.91 -32.24
CA PRO A 109 33.59 8.40 -33.42
C PRO A 109 32.13 8.09 -33.05
N PRO A 110 31.19 8.21 -34.01
CA PRO A 110 29.76 8.06 -33.74
C PRO A 110 29.47 6.68 -33.13
N THR A 111 28.82 6.68 -31.98
CA THR A 111 28.39 5.47 -31.26
C THR A 111 27.41 4.70 -32.14
N GLU A 112 27.85 3.59 -32.75
CA GLU A 112 26.94 2.62 -33.36
C GLU A 112 26.00 2.09 -32.27
N GLU A 113 24.70 2.33 -32.46
CA GLU A 113 23.62 1.71 -31.71
C GLU A 113 23.76 0.18 -31.81
N ARG A 114 24.28 -0.45 -30.76
CA ARG A 114 24.04 -1.88 -30.55
C ARG A 114 22.63 -2.07 -30.01
N LEU A 115 21.67 -2.01 -30.94
CA LEU A 115 20.35 -2.61 -30.78
C LEU A 115 20.50 -4.14 -30.75
N THR A 116 19.83 -4.75 -29.78
CA THR A 116 19.40 -6.17 -29.66
C THR A 116 20.44 -7.25 -29.35
N ALA A 117 20.20 -8.00 -28.26
CA ALA A 117 19.60 -9.33 -28.31
C ALA A 117 18.99 -9.69 -26.95
#